data_AF-A0A6J7GLH2-F1
#
_entry.id   AF-A0A6J7GLH2-F1
#
_cell.length_a   1.000
_cell.length_b   1.000
_cell.length_c   1.000
_cell.angle_alpha   90.00
_cell.angle_beta   90.00
_cell.angle_gamma   90.00
#
_symmetry.space_group_name_H-M   'P 1'
#
loop_
_entity.id
_entity.type
_entity.pdbx_description
1 polymer ?
#
loop_
_entity_poly.entity_id
_entity_poly.type
_entity_poly.pdbx_seq_one_letter_code
_entity_poly.pdbx_strand_id
1 'polypeptide(L)'
;MFDIGIGEIFALAAIGLLIFGPDKLPKAAADGARMLKQLRTMAAGAKQDLADSAGLDITEAMDTVRGFSDFHPKNIVSSLLKDEPTQQAVKPAINAPKFDPDAT
;
A
#
# COMPACT_ATOMS: atom_id res chain seq x y z
N MET A 1 0.86 13.55 -9.82
CA MET A 1 1.68 14.76 -9.67
C MET A 1 0.97 15.64 -8.65
N PHE A 2 1.61 15.98 -7.53
CA PHE A 2 1.02 16.89 -6.54
C PHE A 2 1.21 18.31 -7.05
N ASP A 3 0.15 18.89 -7.60
CA ASP A 3 0.11 20.31 -7.95
C ASP A 3 -0.17 21.10 -6.67
N ILE A 4 0.88 21.30 -5.87
CA ILE A 4 0.82 22.02 -4.59
C ILE A 4 1.63 23.30 -4.77
N GLY A 5 0.92 24.43 -4.85
CA GLY A 5 1.52 25.76 -4.83
C GLY A 5 1.83 26.24 -3.42
N ILE A 6 2.46 27.41 -3.35
CA ILE A 6 2.78 28.07 -2.07
C ILE A 6 1.50 28.36 -1.28
N GLY A 7 0.40 28.74 -1.95
CA GLY A 7 -0.89 29.02 -1.30
C GLY A 7 -1.50 27.80 -0.63
N GLU A 8 -1.46 26.64 -1.30
CA GLU A 8 -1.94 25.37 -0.78
C GLU A 8 -1.11 24.90 0.42
N ILE A 9 0.21 25.13 0.42
CA ILE A 9 1.07 24.84 1.58
C ILE A 9 0.61 25.65 2.80
N PHE A 10 0.34 26.94 2.63
CA PHE A 10 -0.17 27.79 3.71
C PHE A 10 -1.56 27.35 4.19
N ALA A 11 -2.44 26.95 3.28
CA ALA A 11 -3.77 26.43 3.63
C ALA A 11 -3.65 25.14 4.46
N LEU A 12 -2.79 24.20 4.06
CA LEU A 12 -2.53 22.98 4.82
C LEU A 12 -1.89 23.27 6.19
N ALA A 13 -0.94 24.21 6.25
CA ALA A 13 -0.35 24.64 7.50
C ALA A 13 -1.40 25.24 8.45
N ALA A 14 -2.29 26.09 7.93
CA ALA A 14 -3.38 26.68 8.72
C ALA A 14 -4.35 25.61 9.24
N ILE A 15 -4.74 24.64 8.40
CA ILE A 15 -5.58 23.50 8.81
C ILE A 15 -4.88 22.68 9.90
N GLY A 16 -3.59 22.37 9.71
CA GLY A 16 -2.80 21.65 10.69
C GLY A 16 -2.73 22.40 12.03
N LEU A 17 -2.48 23.71 11.99
CA LEU A 17 -2.50 24.56 13.18
C LEU A 17 -3.86 24.59 13.87
N LEU A 18 -4.97 24.56 13.12
CA LEU A 18 -6.32 24.55 13.69
C LEU A 18 -6.61 23.22 14.43
N ILE A 19 -6.22 22.09 13.83
CA ILE A 19 -6.50 20.75 14.37
C ILE A 19 -5.60 20.45 15.58
N PHE A 20 -4.29 20.66 15.44
CA PHE A 20 -3.31 20.29 16.45
C PHE A 20 -3.00 21.44 17.42
N GLY A 21 -3.06 22.69 16.96
CA GLY A 21 -2.59 23.86 17.68
C GLY A 21 -1.14 24.25 17.32
N PRO A 22 -0.79 25.55 17.34
CA PRO A 22 0.56 26.05 17.01
C PRO A 22 1.67 25.43 17.86
N ASP A 23 1.39 25.14 19.13
CA ASP A 23 2.41 24.64 20.07
C ASP A 23 2.63 23.13 19.96
N LYS A 24 1.60 22.37 19.58
CA LYS A 24 1.64 20.89 19.57
C LYS A 24 2.08 20.34 18.22
N LEU A 25 1.76 21.01 17.11
CA LEU A 25 2.14 20.59 15.75
C LEU A 25 3.66 20.39 15.59
N PRO A 26 4.54 21.35 15.94
CA PRO A 26 5.98 21.17 15.76
C PRO A 26 6.53 20.02 16.62
N LYS A 27 5.97 19.81 17.81
CA LYS A 27 6.34 18.70 18.68
C LYS A 27 5.92 17.35 18.08
N ALA A 28 4.67 17.23 17.63
CA ALA A 28 4.16 16.02 17.00
C ALA A 28 4.92 15.66 15.71
N ALA A 29 5.24 16.66 14.88
CA ALA A 29 6.06 16.47 13.68
C ALA A 29 7.48 15.99 14.04
N ALA A 30 8.10 16.58 15.07
CA ALA A 30 9.42 16.16 15.53
C ALA A 30 9.42 14.72 16.07
N ASP A 31 8.39 14.34 16.83
CA ASP A 31 8.25 12.98 17.37
C ASP A 31 8.04 11.96 16.24
N GLY A 32 7.17 12.27 15.27
CA GLY A 32 6.98 11.45 14.07
C GLY A 32 8.26 11.30 13.24
N ALA A 33 9.01 12.39 13.05
CA ALA A 33 10.29 12.36 12.34
C ALA A 33 11.33 11.50 13.06
N ARG A 34 11.38 11.55 14.40
CA ARG A 34 12.26 10.70 15.21
C ARG A 34 11.88 9.22 15.07
N MET A 35 10.59 8.90 15.12
CA MET A 35 10.11 7.53 14.91
C MET A 35 10.47 7.03 13.52
N LEU A 36 10.24 7.83 12.47
CA LEU A 36 10.58 7.46 11.10
C LEU A 36 12.10 7.26 10.92
N LYS A 37 12.92 8.12 11.56
CA LYS A 37 14.38 7.98 11.54
C LYS A 37 14.83 6.68 12.21
N GLN A 38 14.25 6.34 13.37
CA GLN A 38 14.53 5.09 14.07
C GLN A 38 14.13 3.90 13.20
N LEU A 39 12.92 3.91 12.63
CA LEU A 39 12.45 2.86 11.73
C LEU A 39 13.36 2.70 10.51
N ARG A 40 13.78 3.80 9.86
CA ARG A 40 14.75 3.78 8.76
C ARG A 40 16.07 3.14 9.19
N THR A 41 16.54 3.45 10.39
CA THR A 41 17.82 2.95 10.91
C THR A 41 17.74 1.45 11.21
N MET A 42 16.65 1.01 11.84
CA MET A 42 16.36 -0.40 12.09
C MET A 42 16.21 -1.19 10.78
N ALA A 43 15.47 -0.66 9.81
CA ALA A 43 15.32 -1.28 8.50
C ALA A 43 16.64 -1.36 7.73
N ALA A 44 17.48 -0.32 7.82
CA ALA A 44 18.82 -0.32 7.22
C ALA A 44 19.75 -1.35 7.88
N GLY A 45 19.72 -1.46 9.20
CA GLY A 45 20.47 -2.47 9.96
C GLY A 45 20.04 -3.89 9.61
N ALA A 46 18.74 -4.18 9.66
CA ALA A 46 18.21 -5.50 9.27
C ALA A 46 18.51 -5.84 7.80
N LYS A 47 18.43 -4.85 6.89
CA LYS A 47 18.84 -5.03 5.49
C LYS A 47 20.33 -5.39 5.37
N GLN A 48 21.18 -4.74 6.17
CA GLN A 48 22.62 -5.00 6.16
C GLN A 48 22.92 -6.37 6.74
N ASP A 49 22.31 -6.74 7.87
CA ASP A 49 22.47 -8.05 8.48
C ASP A 49 21.99 -9.16 7.53
N LEU A 50 20.87 -8.97 6.82
CA LEU A 50 20.40 -9.88 5.78
C LEU A 50 21.31 -9.91 4.56
N ALA A 51 21.89 -8.78 4.15
CA ALA A 51 22.83 -8.74 3.03
C ALA A 51 24.15 -9.47 3.37
N ASP A 52 24.66 -9.28 4.59
CA ASP A 52 25.90 -9.89 5.07
C ASP A 52 25.72 -11.39 5.35
N SER A 53 24.52 -11.82 5.77
CA SER A 53 24.21 -13.23 6.07
C SER A 53 23.64 -14.04 4.89
N ALA A 54 22.94 -13.43 3.94
CA ALA A 54 22.28 -14.15 2.83
C ALA A 54 23.13 -14.23 1.56
N GLY A 55 24.27 -13.55 1.48
CA GLY A 55 25.25 -13.74 0.41
C GLY A 55 24.85 -13.27 -0.99
N LEU A 56 23.58 -13.25 -1.43
CA LEU A 56 23.22 -12.89 -2.83
C LEU A 56 21.78 -12.40 -3.16
N ASP A 57 20.74 -12.43 -2.29
CA ASP A 57 19.33 -12.30 -2.78
C ASP A 57 18.53 -11.01 -2.47
N ILE A 58 19.09 -9.99 -1.81
CA ILE A 58 18.30 -8.77 -1.46
C ILE A 58 18.06 -7.84 -2.67
N THR A 59 18.97 -7.87 -3.65
CA THR A 59 18.86 -7.03 -4.86
C THR A 59 17.61 -7.38 -5.66
N GLU A 60 17.32 -8.68 -5.82
CA GLU A 60 16.16 -9.16 -6.58
C GLU A 60 14.82 -8.90 -5.87
N ALA A 61 14.78 -9.04 -4.54
CA ALA A 61 13.60 -8.70 -3.74
C ALA A 61 13.30 -7.18 -3.76
N MET A 62 14.33 -6.34 -3.69
CA MET A 62 14.17 -4.88 -3.80
C MET A 62 13.75 -4.43 -5.19
N ASP A 63 14.31 -5.01 -6.26
CA ASP A 63 13.88 -4.73 -7.63
C ASP A 63 12.44 -5.15 -7.86
N THR A 64 12.04 -6.29 -7.28
CA THR A 64 10.66 -6.77 -7.32
C THR A 64 9.70 -5.78 -6.63
N VAL A 65 10.01 -5.36 -5.39
CA VAL A 65 9.18 -4.37 -4.65
C VAL A 65 9.14 -3.02 -5.36
N ARG A 66 10.24 -2.59 -5.97
CA ARG A 66 10.29 -1.36 -6.77
C ARG A 66 9.40 -1.47 -8.01
N GLY A 67 9.46 -2.60 -8.71
CA GLY A 67 8.57 -2.92 -9.83
C GLY A 67 7.09 -2.93 -9.43
N PHE A 68 6.76 -3.35 -8.21
CA PHE A 68 5.39 -3.27 -7.68
C PHE A 68 4.93 -1.84 -7.32
N SER A 69 5.85 -0.96 -6.88
CA SER A 69 5.52 0.44 -6.57
C SER A 69 5.13 1.24 -7.81
N ASP A 70 5.56 0.81 -9.00
CA ASP A 70 5.20 1.43 -10.28
C ASP A 70 3.79 1.01 -10.76
N PHE A 71 3.18 -0.02 -10.16
CA PHE A 71 1.76 -0.33 -10.35
C PHE A 71 0.90 0.63 -9.52
N HIS A 72 0.74 1.84 -10.05
CA HIS A 72 -0.06 2.90 -9.44
C HIS A 72 -1.43 2.39 -8.95
N PRO A 73 -1.85 2.74 -7.71
CA PRO A 73 -3.13 2.30 -7.14
C PRO A 73 -4.33 2.78 -7.96
N LYS A 74 -4.18 3.88 -8.71
CA LYS A 74 -5.18 4.35 -9.68
C LYS A 74 -5.49 3.32 -10.76
N ASN A 75 -4.51 2.54 -11.20
CA ASN A 75 -4.70 1.53 -12.23
C ASN A 75 -5.47 0.33 -11.67
N ILE A 76 -5.18 -0.08 -10.42
CA ILE A 76 -5.89 -1.14 -9.69
C ILE A 76 -7.34 -0.74 -9.41
N VAL A 77 -7.57 0.49 -8.93
CA VAL A 77 -8.93 1.01 -8.74
C VAL A 77 -9.66 1.13 -10.08
N SER A 78 -8.97 1.53 -11.16
CA SER A 78 -9.58 1.62 -12.48
C SER A 78 -9.90 0.25 -13.11
N SER A 79 -9.14 -0.81 -12.82
CA SER A 79 -9.48 -2.16 -13.26
C SER A 79 -10.66 -2.71 -12.47
N LEU A 80 -10.74 -2.42 -11.17
CA LEU A 80 -11.89 -2.79 -10.33
C LEU A 80 -13.17 -1.98 -10.66
N LEU A 81 -13.05 -0.72 -11.09
CA LEU A 81 -14.18 0.09 -11.56
C LEU A 81 -14.56 -0.19 -13.03
N LYS A 82 -13.61 -0.59 -13.89
CA LYS A 82 -13.90 -1.07 -15.25
C LYS A 82 -14.57 -2.44 -15.24
N ASP A 83 -14.28 -3.26 -14.23
CA ASP A 83 -15.03 -4.47 -13.89
C ASP A 83 -16.15 -4.16 -12.87
N GLU A 84 -17.07 -3.25 -13.21
CA GLU A 84 -18.39 -3.26 -12.57
C GLU A 84 -19.34 -4.20 -13.34
N PRO A 85 -20.27 -4.84 -12.64
CA PRO A 85 -20.69 -6.20 -12.91
C PRO A 85 -21.62 -6.25 -14.12
N THR A 86 -21.19 -6.95 -15.18
CA THR A 86 -22.21 -7.60 -16.00
C THR A 86 -22.94 -8.57 -15.09
N GLN A 87 -24.21 -8.26 -14.84
CA GLN A 87 -25.18 -9.16 -14.24
C GLN A 87 -25.18 -10.46 -15.05
N GLN A 88 -24.30 -11.39 -14.72
CA GLN A 88 -24.65 -12.79 -14.81
C GLN A 88 -25.29 -13.11 -13.49
N ALA A 89 -26.62 -13.00 -13.48
CA ALA A 89 -27.43 -13.67 -12.49
C ALA A 89 -26.91 -15.11 -12.40
N VAL A 90 -26.18 -15.39 -11.32
CA VAL A 90 -25.81 -16.75 -10.95
C VAL A 90 -27.13 -17.44 -10.64
N LYS A 91 -27.75 -18.05 -11.66
CA LYS A 91 -28.66 -19.18 -11.43
C LYS A 91 -27.80 -20.20 -10.68
N PRO A 92 -28.15 -20.60 -9.45
CA PRO A 92 -27.47 -21.72 -8.83
C PRO A 92 -27.82 -22.94 -9.67
N ALA A 93 -26.96 -23.31 -10.61
CA ALA A 93 -26.92 -24.65 -11.14
C ALA A 93 -26.40 -25.51 -9.99
N ILE A 94 -27.34 -25.98 -9.17
CA ILE A 94 -27.16 -27.09 -8.26
C ILE A 94 -26.66 -28.24 -9.15
N ASN A 95 -25.34 -28.43 -9.18
CA ASN A 95 -24.74 -29.65 -9.68
C ASN A 95 -25.12 -30.74 -8.67
N ALA A 96 -26.33 -31.27 -8.81
CA ALA A 96 -26.64 -32.59 -8.31
C ALA A 96 -25.70 -33.56 -9.06
N PRO A 97 -24.82 -34.31 -8.38
CA PRO A 97 -24.05 -35.34 -9.05
C PRO A 97 -25.02 -36.31 -9.72
N LYS A 98 -24.84 -36.54 -11.03
CA LYS A 98 -25.52 -37.62 -11.75
C LYS A 98 -25.05 -38.92 -11.11
N PHE A 99 -25.91 -39.53 -10.30
CA PHE A 99 -25.73 -40.92 -9.90
C PHE A 99 -25.80 -41.77 -11.16
N ASP A 100 -24.74 -42.52 -11.42
CA ASP A 100 -24.63 -43.48 -12.51
C ASP A 100 -25.23 -44.82 -12.02
N PRO A 101 -26.39 -45.25 -12.55
CA PRO A 101 -27.06 -46.46 -12.08
C PRO A 101 -26.44 -47.77 -12.58
N ASP A 102 -25.39 -47.74 -13.41
CA ASP A 102 -24.76 -48.96 -13.95
C ASP A 102 -23.53 -49.44 -13.14
N ALA A 103 -23.32 -48.91 -11.93
CA ALA A 103 -22.33 -49.43 -10.99
C ALA A 103 -22.93 -50.48 -10.03
N THR A 104 -23.40 -51.61 -10.55
CA THR A 104 -23.57 -52.90 -9.83
C THR A 104 -23.54 -54.06 -10.81
#